data_AF-A0A6U6APH2-F1
#
_entry.id   AF-A0A6U6APH2-F1
#
_cell.length_a   1.000
_cell.length_b   1.000
_cell.length_c   1.000
_cell.angle_alpha   90.00
_cell.angle_beta   90.00
_cell.angle_gamma   90.00
#
_symmetry.space_group_name_H-M   'P 1'
#
loop_
_entity.id
_entity.type
_entity.pdbx_description
1 polymer ?
#
loop_
_entity_poly.entity_id
_entity_poly.type
_entity_poly.pdbx_seq_one_letter_code
_entity_poly.pdbx_strand_id
1 'polypeptide(L)'
;MCQPSDESGAVATQSQEKQNQQSSGNPPEEMHVKLNEDGNFLSFAPRPSLFSSEHPSNSYRGFVNVLIILLLMSNLRIVIQNLYKYGLLINPWHITHLGKSDNVCLAFSLWFYVFVAYGIEKLHGYVYSPIIKALHWTNAIASFVVPWYAIWYFRTDPSGGIIVLVFATTAFMKIVSFFLVCDRLRAEAKSKDKKFKPKLRQLLYFIAAPTLVFSPRYPRTAKIRWGWVLRRIWEFIGIWAGIYVVARQYVMPGLMNTLVPLENGSFFLIVEGLLKIAVPNFLIWILGFYSIFHLYLNILAELTRFGDRQFYKDWWNSTTLGYFWRTWNLPVHSWMVEHVYMPLTTRGWRKSPASIFIFIISAIFHELIVSIPFWNFKLLAFGGMMLQVPLIELTKCLKGSQTGNVIFWLSIMLGQPLIVLLYARDYAQGLYGPWTDADTKTVRLLHCFLPALSSYRRGQSFVEVLNGCVETGW
;
A
#
# COMPACT_ATOMS: atom_id res chain seq x y z
N MET A 1 34.86 19.67 51.11
CA MET A 1 34.31 20.81 51.86
C MET A 1 32.80 20.73 51.72
N CYS A 2 32.13 20.53 52.86
CA CYS A 2 30.68 20.59 53.15
C CYS A 2 29.68 19.70 52.36
N GLN A 3 29.08 18.75 53.09
CA GLN A 3 27.68 18.27 52.95
C GLN A 3 26.70 19.28 53.62
N PRO A 4 25.35 19.06 53.69
CA PRO A 4 24.37 18.29 52.89
C PRO A 4 23.08 19.09 52.55
N SER A 5 22.11 18.50 51.81
CA SER A 5 20.65 18.58 52.11
C SER A 5 19.76 17.92 51.03
N ASP A 6 19.13 16.81 51.41
CA ASP A 6 17.69 16.45 51.37
C ASP A 6 16.76 16.68 50.17
N GLU A 7 15.77 15.79 50.17
CA GLU A 7 14.84 15.36 49.13
C GLU A 7 13.71 16.34 48.79
N SER A 8 13.07 16.01 47.66
CA SER A 8 11.70 16.36 47.23
C SER A 8 11.50 17.71 46.52
N GLY A 9 11.28 17.64 45.20
CA GLY A 9 10.99 18.78 44.35
C GLY A 9 9.77 18.56 43.45
N ALA A 10 8.77 19.41 43.69
CA ALA A 10 7.87 20.03 42.72
C ALA A 10 6.65 19.27 42.18
N VAL A 11 5.55 19.33 42.95
CA VAL A 11 4.18 19.51 42.40
C VAL A 11 3.40 20.42 43.36
N ALA A 12 3.21 21.69 43.01
CA ALA A 12 2.10 22.56 43.42
C ALA A 12 2.47 24.03 43.24
N THR A 13 1.96 24.69 42.20
CA THR A 13 1.56 26.12 42.24
C THR A 13 0.89 26.48 40.91
N GLN A 14 -0.42 26.27 40.83
CA GLN A 14 -1.31 26.96 39.87
C GLN A 14 -2.77 26.83 40.33
N SER A 15 -2.99 27.17 41.60
CA SER A 15 -4.31 27.21 42.22
C SER A 15 -4.36 28.42 43.13
N GLN A 16 -4.46 29.61 42.53
CA GLN A 16 -4.87 30.84 43.25
C GLN A 16 -5.33 32.01 42.36
N GLU A 17 -5.17 31.95 41.03
CA GLU A 17 -5.75 32.96 40.13
C GLU A 17 -6.94 32.40 39.34
N LYS A 18 -8.13 32.37 39.96
CA LYS A 18 -9.46 32.37 39.28
C LYS A 18 -10.63 32.33 40.28
N GLN A 19 -10.60 33.16 41.32
CA GLN A 19 -11.71 33.24 42.28
C GLN A 19 -12.25 34.65 42.56
N ASN A 20 -11.90 35.65 41.74
CA ASN A 20 -12.52 36.97 41.83
C ASN A 20 -13.05 37.41 40.45
N GLN A 21 -14.23 36.92 40.08
CA GLN A 21 -15.12 37.56 39.10
C GLN A 21 -16.49 36.84 39.08
N GLN A 22 -17.41 37.30 39.93
CA GLN A 22 -18.87 37.14 39.83
C GLN A 22 -19.50 38.08 40.88
N SER A 23 -19.65 39.36 40.54
CA SER A 23 -20.88 40.00 40.05
C SER A 23 -22.09 39.89 40.99
N SER A 24 -22.50 41.06 41.48
CA SER A 24 -23.82 41.44 41.96
C SER A 24 -25.00 40.77 41.23
N GLY A 25 -25.98 40.27 41.98
CA GLY A 25 -27.29 39.85 41.47
C GLY A 25 -28.20 39.38 42.62
N ASN A 26 -29.46 39.82 42.62
CA ASN A 26 -30.53 39.62 43.61
C ASN A 26 -30.75 38.17 44.09
N PRO A 27 -31.43 37.94 45.25
CA PRO A 27 -31.69 36.61 45.76
C PRO A 27 -32.74 35.88 44.89
N PRO A 28 -32.65 34.55 44.67
CA PRO A 28 -33.65 33.83 43.90
C PRO A 28 -34.87 33.45 44.76
N GLU A 29 -36.04 33.54 44.13
CA GLU A 29 -37.34 32.97 44.54
C GLU A 29 -37.25 31.50 44.96
N GLU A 30 -38.14 31.10 45.89
CA GLU A 30 -38.31 29.73 46.37
C GLU A 30 -38.47 28.73 45.21
N MET A 31 -37.50 27.82 45.11
CA MET A 31 -37.51 26.73 44.14
C MET A 31 -38.27 25.53 44.71
N HIS A 32 -39.44 25.23 44.16
CA HIS A 32 -40.16 23.98 44.44
C HIS A 32 -39.29 22.76 44.12
N VAL A 33 -38.85 22.07 45.17
CA VAL A 33 -38.01 20.87 45.08
C VAL A 33 -38.84 19.68 44.64
N LYS A 34 -38.57 19.11 43.46
CA LYS A 34 -39.09 17.81 43.06
C LYS A 34 -38.25 16.71 43.73
N LEU A 35 -38.88 15.91 44.58
CA LEU A 35 -38.30 14.70 45.19
C LEU A 35 -38.17 13.59 44.13
N ASN A 36 -37.07 12.83 44.17
CA ASN A 36 -36.97 11.56 43.42
C ASN A 36 -37.74 10.44 44.15
N GLU A 37 -38.02 9.33 43.45
CA GLU A 37 -38.83 8.20 43.94
C GLU A 37 -38.37 7.60 45.28
N ASP A 38 -37.11 7.82 45.69
CA ASP A 38 -36.52 7.33 46.94
C ASP A 38 -36.51 8.36 48.09
N GLY A 39 -37.21 9.50 47.96
CA GLY A 39 -37.34 10.51 49.03
C GLY A 39 -36.07 11.33 49.32
N ASN A 40 -35.00 11.16 48.54
CA ASN A 40 -33.78 11.95 48.65
C ASN A 40 -33.86 13.23 47.81
N PHE A 41 -33.32 14.34 48.35
CA PHE A 41 -33.18 15.60 47.63
C PHE A 41 -32.38 15.43 46.34
N LEU A 42 -32.86 16.00 45.23
CA LEU A 42 -32.14 16.01 43.96
C LEU A 42 -30.88 16.89 44.09
N SER A 43 -29.72 16.29 44.35
CA SER A 43 -28.46 17.03 44.49
C SER A 43 -27.85 17.33 43.11
N PHE A 44 -27.92 18.58 42.67
CA PHE A 44 -27.16 19.03 41.50
C PHE A 44 -25.69 19.17 41.88
N ALA A 45 -24.80 18.62 41.06
CA ALA A 45 -23.35 18.77 41.22
C ALA A 45 -22.71 19.03 39.86
N PRO A 46 -21.63 19.83 39.80
CA PRO A 46 -20.89 20.03 38.56
C PRO A 46 -20.27 18.70 38.13
N ARG A 47 -20.82 18.10 37.08
CA ARG A 47 -20.33 16.85 36.49
C ARG A 47 -20.22 17.06 34.97
N PRO A 48 -19.07 16.77 34.35
CA PRO A 48 -18.96 16.85 32.91
C PRO A 48 -19.85 15.79 32.25
N SER A 49 -20.40 16.10 31.08
CA SER A 49 -21.14 15.13 30.27
C SER A 49 -20.27 13.90 29.97
N LEU A 50 -20.88 12.71 29.94
CA LEU A 50 -20.18 11.43 29.70
C LEU A 50 -19.43 11.36 28.35
N PHE A 51 -19.85 12.14 27.36
CA PHE A 51 -19.16 12.27 26.07
C PHE A 51 -18.17 13.45 26.00
N SER A 52 -18.05 14.22 27.08
CA SER A 52 -17.07 15.31 27.15
C SER A 52 -15.67 14.75 27.31
N SER A 53 -14.69 15.43 26.70
CA SER A 53 -13.27 15.13 26.84
C SER A 53 -12.77 15.28 28.28
N GLU A 54 -13.52 15.96 29.13
CA GLU A 54 -13.19 16.26 30.53
C GLU A 54 -13.54 15.12 31.50
N HIS A 55 -14.29 14.10 31.05
CA HIS A 55 -14.75 13.04 31.93
C HIS A 55 -13.64 11.97 32.20
N PRO A 56 -13.32 11.66 33.47
CA PRO A 56 -12.11 10.91 33.84
C PRO A 56 -12.18 9.39 33.53
N SER A 57 -13.37 8.82 33.30
CA SER A 57 -13.55 7.37 33.07
C SER A 57 -14.29 7.07 31.76
N ASN A 58 -13.69 7.45 30.64
CA ASN A 58 -14.27 7.22 29.31
C ASN A 58 -14.02 5.79 28.81
N SER A 59 -14.98 4.89 29.06
CA SER A 59 -14.99 3.53 28.52
C SER A 59 -16.06 3.38 27.43
N TYR A 60 -15.65 3.47 26.17
CA TYR A 60 -16.55 3.35 25.01
C TYR A 60 -16.78 1.91 24.55
N ARG A 61 -16.53 0.91 25.40
CA ARG A 61 -16.61 -0.52 25.03
C ARG A 61 -17.98 -0.93 24.50
N GLY A 62 -19.06 -0.38 25.07
CA GLY A 62 -20.43 -0.63 24.59
C GLY A 62 -20.64 -0.15 23.15
N PHE A 63 -20.17 1.06 22.83
CA PHE A 63 -20.22 1.60 21.46
C PHE A 63 -19.34 0.81 20.49
N VAL A 64 -18.17 0.36 20.93
CA VAL A 64 -17.31 -0.55 20.14
C VAL A 64 -18.04 -1.86 19.84
N ASN A 65 -18.71 -2.46 20.83
CA ASN A 65 -19.49 -3.68 20.64
C ASN A 65 -20.66 -3.46 19.67
N VAL A 66 -21.42 -2.38 19.82
CA VAL A 66 -22.52 -2.03 18.89
C VAL A 66 -21.98 -1.83 17.48
N LEU A 67 -20.83 -1.15 17.31
CA LEU A 67 -20.21 -0.96 16.01
C LEU A 67 -19.79 -2.31 15.38
N ILE A 68 -19.21 -3.21 16.15
CA ILE A 68 -18.86 -4.57 15.70
C ILE A 68 -20.11 -5.34 15.28
N ILE A 69 -21.19 -5.29 16.08
CA ILE A 69 -22.46 -5.97 15.76
C ILE A 69 -23.06 -5.39 14.47
N LEU A 70 -23.11 -4.06 14.33
CA LEU A 70 -23.60 -3.41 13.11
C LEU A 70 -22.76 -3.76 11.88
N LEU A 71 -21.44 -3.82 12.03
CA LEU A 71 -20.54 -4.27 10.96
C LEU A 71 -20.83 -5.73 10.58
N LEU A 72 -20.98 -6.63 11.54
CA LEU A 72 -21.32 -8.03 11.27
C LEU A 72 -22.68 -8.16 10.58
N MET A 73 -23.71 -7.49 11.09
CA MET A 73 -25.07 -7.55 10.54
C MET A 73 -25.13 -6.96 9.12
N SER A 74 -24.48 -5.81 8.89
CA SER A 74 -24.44 -5.18 7.56
C SER A 74 -23.73 -6.05 6.53
N ASN A 75 -22.57 -6.63 6.89
CA ASN A 75 -21.85 -7.53 6.00
C ASN A 75 -22.64 -8.84 5.77
N LEU A 76 -23.23 -9.44 6.81
CA LEU A 76 -24.04 -10.66 6.69
C LEU A 76 -25.27 -10.43 5.79
N ARG A 77 -25.93 -9.28 5.90
CA ARG A 77 -27.02 -8.90 4.98
C ARG A 77 -26.53 -8.89 3.53
N ILE A 78 -25.37 -8.30 3.25
CA ILE A 78 -24.82 -8.25 1.89
C ILE A 78 -24.43 -9.66 1.40
N VAL A 79 -23.86 -10.50 2.28
CA VAL A 79 -23.57 -11.92 1.97
C VAL A 79 -24.86 -12.62 1.53
N ILE A 80 -25.93 -12.54 2.33
CA ILE A 80 -27.21 -13.19 2.05
C ILE A 80 -27.82 -12.65 0.75
N GLN A 81 -27.83 -11.33 0.55
CA GLN A 81 -28.35 -10.72 -0.67
C GLN A 81 -27.56 -11.12 -1.92
N ASN A 82 -26.23 -11.18 -1.83
CA ASN A 82 -25.40 -11.60 -2.94
C ASN A 82 -25.60 -13.09 -3.24
N LEU A 83 -25.72 -13.94 -2.21
CA LEU A 83 -26.04 -15.36 -2.39
C LEU A 83 -27.43 -15.55 -3.01
N TYR A 84 -28.43 -14.78 -2.58
CA TYR A 84 -29.78 -14.82 -3.14
C TYR A 84 -29.81 -14.35 -4.60
N LYS A 85 -29.14 -13.22 -4.91
CA LYS A 85 -29.19 -12.59 -6.24
C LYS A 85 -28.32 -13.28 -7.28
N TYR A 86 -27.12 -13.71 -6.89
CA TYR A 86 -26.12 -14.24 -7.84
C TYR A 86 -25.80 -15.72 -7.62
N GLY A 87 -26.33 -16.35 -6.57
CA GLY A 87 -25.92 -17.69 -6.16
C GLY A 87 -24.47 -17.72 -5.67
N LEU A 88 -23.91 -18.93 -5.62
CA LEU A 88 -22.50 -19.15 -5.31
C LEU A 88 -21.67 -18.99 -6.59
N LEU A 89 -21.01 -17.84 -6.78
CA LEU A 89 -20.20 -17.55 -7.98
C LEU A 89 -18.78 -18.17 -7.93
N ILE A 90 -18.52 -19.06 -6.98
CA ILE A 90 -17.22 -19.65 -6.69
C ILE A 90 -17.06 -20.91 -7.53
N ASN A 91 -16.11 -20.92 -8.46
CA ASN A 91 -15.68 -22.13 -9.15
C ASN A 91 -14.21 -22.43 -8.78
N PRO A 92 -13.93 -23.45 -7.94
CA PRO A 92 -12.58 -23.80 -7.53
C PRO A 92 -11.63 -24.07 -8.71
N TRP A 93 -12.16 -24.59 -9.81
CA TRP A 93 -11.37 -24.92 -11.00
C TRP A 93 -10.89 -23.69 -11.78
N HIS A 94 -11.47 -22.51 -11.54
CA HIS A 94 -11.04 -21.27 -12.20
C HIS A 94 -9.60 -20.88 -11.82
N ILE A 95 -9.11 -21.34 -10.67
CA ILE A 95 -7.74 -21.11 -10.20
C ILE A 95 -6.72 -21.81 -11.11
N THR A 96 -7.11 -22.89 -11.80
CA THR A 96 -6.21 -23.63 -12.69
C THR A 96 -5.74 -22.80 -13.88
N HIS A 97 -6.49 -21.75 -14.26
CA HIS A 97 -6.05 -20.79 -15.29
C HIS A 97 -4.77 -20.02 -14.92
N LEU A 98 -4.48 -19.85 -13.62
CA LEU A 98 -3.23 -19.24 -13.16
C LEU A 98 -2.00 -20.09 -13.53
N GLY A 99 -2.19 -21.41 -13.61
CA GLY A 99 -1.14 -22.40 -13.90
C GLY A 99 -1.06 -22.81 -15.37
N LYS A 100 -1.62 -22.03 -16.31
CA LYS A 100 -1.46 -22.29 -17.75
C LYS A 100 0.03 -22.41 -18.10
N SER A 101 0.35 -23.33 -19.01
CA SER A 101 1.72 -23.70 -19.42
C SER A 101 2.60 -22.48 -19.68
N ASP A 102 2.06 -21.48 -20.37
CA ASP A 102 2.83 -20.35 -20.88
C ASP A 102 3.38 -19.50 -19.74
N ASN A 103 2.54 -19.19 -18.74
CA ASN A 103 2.94 -18.41 -17.57
C ASN A 103 3.95 -19.16 -16.71
N VAL A 104 3.76 -20.47 -16.54
CA VAL A 104 4.67 -21.33 -15.78
C VAL A 104 6.04 -21.41 -16.47
N CYS A 105 6.06 -21.64 -17.78
CA CYS A 105 7.28 -21.65 -18.59
C CYS A 105 8.03 -20.31 -18.51
N LEU A 106 7.30 -19.19 -18.62
CA LEU A 106 7.90 -17.86 -18.47
C LEU A 106 8.50 -17.64 -17.08
N ALA A 107 7.82 -18.05 -16.01
CA ALA A 107 8.36 -17.96 -14.65
C ALA A 107 9.65 -18.80 -14.49
N PHE A 108 9.70 -20.02 -15.04
CA PHE A 108 10.89 -20.86 -15.00
C PHE A 108 12.04 -20.30 -15.84
N SER A 109 11.74 -19.64 -16.96
CA SER A 109 12.75 -19.01 -17.82
C SER A 109 13.59 -17.96 -17.08
N LEU A 110 13.08 -17.36 -15.99
CA LEU A 110 13.80 -16.37 -15.18
C LEU A 110 15.09 -16.93 -14.57
N TRP A 111 15.16 -18.24 -14.31
CA TRP A 111 16.36 -18.90 -13.78
C TRP A 111 17.54 -18.83 -14.74
N PHE A 112 17.29 -18.83 -16.06
CA PHE A 112 18.33 -18.65 -17.06
C PHE A 112 19.12 -17.35 -16.82
N TYR A 113 18.41 -16.23 -16.64
CA TYR A 113 19.05 -14.92 -16.40
C TYR A 113 19.83 -14.86 -15.08
N VAL A 114 19.39 -15.62 -14.06
CA VAL A 114 20.13 -15.75 -12.78
C VAL A 114 21.47 -16.46 -13.00
N PHE A 115 21.47 -17.58 -13.75
CA PHE A 115 22.72 -18.30 -14.05
C PHE A 115 23.64 -17.52 -14.98
N VAL A 116 23.08 -16.81 -15.97
CA VAL A 116 23.84 -15.89 -16.83
C VAL A 116 24.50 -14.79 -16.01
N ALA A 117 23.79 -14.20 -15.03
CA ALA A 117 24.37 -13.19 -14.13
C ALA A 117 25.58 -13.73 -13.36
N TYR A 118 25.53 -15.00 -12.91
CA TYR A 118 26.68 -15.65 -12.29
C TYR A 118 27.84 -15.90 -13.26
N GLY A 119 27.52 -16.33 -14.48
CA GLY A 119 28.50 -16.58 -15.54
C GLY A 119 29.27 -15.31 -15.91
N ILE A 120 28.56 -14.20 -16.14
CA ILE A 120 29.17 -12.90 -16.45
C ILE A 120 30.12 -12.47 -15.32
N GLU A 121 29.71 -12.64 -14.08
CA GLU A 121 30.50 -12.28 -12.90
C GLU A 121 31.79 -13.13 -12.77
N LYS A 122 31.82 -14.35 -13.33
CA LYS A 122 33.03 -15.19 -13.39
C LYS A 122 34.04 -14.74 -14.45
N LEU A 123 33.60 -14.01 -15.47
CA LEU A 123 34.48 -13.45 -16.51
C LEU A 123 35.27 -12.24 -15.99
N HIS A 124 34.95 -11.74 -14.79
CA HIS A 124 35.65 -10.60 -14.21
C HIS A 124 37.12 -10.91 -13.93
N GLY A 125 38.01 -10.13 -14.56
CA GLY A 125 39.46 -10.32 -14.53
C GLY A 125 40.04 -10.93 -15.81
N TYR A 126 39.20 -11.51 -16.68
CA TYR A 126 39.58 -11.97 -18.02
C TYR A 126 39.14 -10.99 -19.12
N VAL A 127 38.02 -10.29 -18.90
CA VAL A 127 37.42 -9.36 -19.88
C VAL A 127 37.47 -7.91 -19.35
N TYR A 128 37.50 -6.95 -20.28
CA TYR A 128 37.50 -5.52 -19.99
C TYR A 128 36.25 -5.11 -19.17
N SER A 129 36.47 -4.33 -18.10
CA SER A 129 35.43 -4.06 -17.07
C SER A 129 34.16 -3.36 -17.59
N PRO A 130 34.22 -2.34 -18.47
CA PRO A 130 33.02 -1.74 -19.07
C PRO A 130 32.14 -2.73 -19.85
N ILE A 131 32.74 -3.69 -20.54
CA ILE A 131 31.98 -4.73 -21.29
C ILE A 131 31.21 -5.62 -20.33
N ILE A 132 31.83 -6.02 -19.22
CA ILE A 132 31.16 -6.82 -18.17
C ILE A 132 29.97 -6.05 -17.58
N LYS A 133 30.14 -4.75 -17.30
CA LYS A 133 29.05 -3.90 -16.80
C LYS A 133 27.91 -3.80 -17.81
N ALA A 134 28.22 -3.64 -19.09
CA ALA A 134 27.22 -3.64 -20.16
C ALA A 134 26.47 -4.97 -20.22
N LEU A 135 27.18 -6.11 -20.20
CA LEU A 135 26.56 -7.45 -20.20
C LEU A 135 25.62 -7.66 -19.00
N HIS A 136 26.01 -7.21 -17.81
CA HIS A 136 25.15 -7.29 -16.62
C HIS A 136 23.85 -6.49 -16.79
N TRP A 137 23.94 -5.25 -17.28
CA TRP A 137 22.76 -4.43 -17.55
C TRP A 137 21.88 -5.03 -18.64
N THR A 138 22.46 -5.51 -19.74
CA THR A 138 21.72 -6.19 -20.81
C THR A 138 20.98 -7.41 -20.27
N ASN A 139 21.65 -8.27 -19.48
CA ASN A 139 21.02 -9.45 -18.88
C ASN A 139 19.91 -9.07 -17.89
N ALA A 140 20.13 -8.06 -17.04
CA ALA A 140 19.12 -7.58 -16.12
C ALA A 140 17.88 -7.07 -16.88
N ILE A 141 18.06 -6.16 -17.84
CA ILE A 141 16.96 -5.61 -18.65
C ILE A 141 16.22 -6.74 -19.37
N ALA A 142 16.94 -7.68 -19.98
CA ALA A 142 16.35 -8.83 -20.66
C ALA A 142 15.50 -9.70 -19.72
N SER A 143 15.90 -9.87 -18.46
CA SER A 143 15.14 -10.66 -17.46
C SER A 143 13.75 -10.10 -17.16
N PHE A 144 13.50 -8.83 -17.48
CA PHE A 144 12.18 -8.20 -17.35
C PHE A 144 11.49 -8.01 -18.71
N VAL A 145 12.23 -7.53 -19.72
CA VAL A 145 11.68 -7.19 -21.04
C VAL A 145 11.22 -8.43 -21.81
N VAL A 146 11.90 -9.57 -21.67
CA VAL A 146 11.49 -10.80 -22.38
C VAL A 146 10.16 -11.36 -21.85
N PRO A 147 9.97 -11.56 -20.53
CA PRO A 147 8.65 -11.93 -19.99
C PRO A 147 7.56 -10.91 -20.34
N TRP A 148 7.86 -9.61 -20.29
CA TRP A 148 6.94 -8.57 -20.73
C TRP A 148 6.50 -8.80 -22.19
N TYR A 149 7.44 -8.86 -23.12
CA TYR A 149 7.13 -9.02 -24.54
C TYR A 149 6.37 -10.31 -24.81
N ALA A 150 6.73 -11.41 -24.15
CA ALA A 150 6.04 -12.68 -24.27
C ALA A 150 4.58 -12.61 -23.79
N ILE A 151 4.31 -12.01 -22.62
CA ILE A 151 2.94 -11.82 -22.10
C ILE A 151 2.11 -10.98 -23.06
N TRP A 152 2.71 -9.93 -23.62
CA TRP A 152 2.04 -9.05 -24.57
C TRP A 152 1.72 -9.78 -25.89
N TYR A 153 2.69 -10.52 -26.42
CA TYR A 153 2.58 -11.19 -27.72
C TYR A 153 1.67 -12.42 -27.67
N PHE A 154 1.87 -13.31 -26.68
CA PHE A 154 1.08 -14.54 -26.53
C PHE A 154 -0.30 -14.32 -25.91
N ARG A 155 -0.58 -13.10 -25.42
CA ARG A 155 -1.82 -12.76 -24.72
C ARG A 155 -2.19 -13.80 -23.65
N THR A 156 -1.23 -14.08 -22.78
CA THR A 156 -1.40 -15.00 -21.66
C THR A 156 -2.46 -14.51 -20.68
N ASP A 157 -3.03 -15.40 -19.88
CA ASP A 157 -4.00 -15.02 -18.85
C ASP A 157 -3.51 -13.83 -17.99
N PRO A 158 -4.31 -12.74 -17.83
CA PRO A 158 -3.86 -11.53 -17.13
C PRO A 158 -3.43 -11.78 -15.68
N SER A 159 -4.16 -12.65 -14.98
CA SER A 159 -3.89 -12.90 -13.56
C SER A 159 -2.59 -13.69 -13.36
N GLY A 160 -2.30 -14.66 -14.23
CA GLY A 160 -1.00 -15.33 -14.28
C GLY A 160 0.13 -14.40 -14.77
N GLY A 161 -0.17 -13.52 -15.74
CA GLY A 161 0.78 -12.53 -16.25
C GLY A 161 1.27 -11.55 -15.19
N ILE A 162 0.38 -11.05 -14.31
CA ILE A 162 0.75 -10.22 -13.16
C ILE A 162 1.75 -10.96 -12.26
N ILE A 163 1.48 -12.23 -11.95
CA ILE A 163 2.36 -13.05 -11.09
C ILE A 163 3.75 -13.19 -11.74
N VAL A 164 3.80 -13.51 -13.03
CA VAL A 164 5.07 -13.63 -13.78
C VAL A 164 5.83 -12.31 -13.78
N LEU A 165 5.16 -11.17 -14.01
CA LEU A 165 5.82 -9.86 -13.98
C LEU A 165 6.33 -9.48 -12.59
N VAL A 166 5.62 -9.81 -11.52
CA VAL A 166 6.13 -9.61 -10.15
C VAL A 166 7.40 -10.45 -9.91
N PHE A 167 7.44 -11.70 -10.38
CA PHE A 167 8.65 -12.52 -10.33
C PHE A 167 9.77 -11.95 -11.21
N ALA A 168 9.46 -11.47 -12.42
CA ALA A 168 10.41 -10.86 -13.34
C ALA A 168 11.00 -9.56 -12.76
N THR A 169 10.19 -8.68 -12.16
CA THR A 169 10.66 -7.49 -11.45
C THR A 169 11.53 -7.87 -10.27
N THR A 170 11.14 -8.89 -9.49
CA THR A 170 11.96 -9.40 -8.38
C THR A 170 13.30 -9.93 -8.87
N ALA A 171 13.31 -10.71 -9.95
CA ALA A 171 14.53 -11.23 -10.57
C ALA A 171 15.43 -10.10 -11.07
N PHE A 172 14.87 -9.13 -11.79
CA PHE A 172 15.56 -7.91 -12.23
C PHE A 172 16.24 -7.20 -11.06
N MET A 173 15.48 -6.86 -10.00
CA MET A 173 16.00 -6.16 -8.83
C MET A 173 17.12 -6.95 -8.14
N LYS A 174 16.96 -8.27 -8.01
CA LYS A 174 17.98 -9.14 -7.42
C LYS A 174 19.24 -9.23 -8.30
N ILE A 175 19.10 -9.44 -9.60
CA ILE A 175 20.24 -9.47 -10.53
C ILE A 175 21.01 -8.15 -10.47
N VAL A 176 20.30 -7.02 -10.51
CA VAL A 176 20.90 -5.68 -10.39
C VAL A 176 21.65 -5.53 -9.07
N SER A 177 21.01 -5.87 -7.96
CA SER A 177 21.66 -5.79 -6.66
C SER A 177 22.87 -6.70 -6.57
N PHE A 178 22.84 -7.89 -7.15
CA PHE A 178 23.94 -8.84 -7.10
C PHE A 178 25.20 -8.27 -7.75
N PHE A 179 25.11 -7.78 -8.99
CA PHE A 179 26.31 -7.30 -9.68
C PHE A 179 26.80 -5.95 -9.13
N LEU A 180 25.91 -5.02 -8.76
CA LEU A 180 26.31 -3.72 -8.19
C LEU A 180 27.05 -3.88 -6.87
N VAL A 181 26.54 -4.76 -5.99
CA VAL A 181 27.19 -5.04 -4.71
C VAL A 181 28.50 -5.80 -4.92
N CYS A 182 28.55 -6.75 -5.87
CA CYS A 182 29.81 -7.43 -6.17
C CYS A 182 30.88 -6.47 -6.72
N ASP A 183 30.50 -5.48 -7.55
CA ASP A 183 31.42 -4.43 -8.01
C ASP A 183 31.97 -3.61 -6.84
N ARG A 184 31.10 -3.19 -5.90
CA ARG A 184 31.52 -2.48 -4.69
C ARG A 184 32.46 -3.32 -3.83
N LEU A 185 32.09 -4.56 -3.51
CA LEU A 185 32.91 -5.46 -2.69
C LEU A 185 34.26 -5.77 -3.34
N ARG A 186 34.32 -5.83 -4.67
CA ARG A 186 35.57 -6.00 -5.40
C ARG A 186 36.45 -4.75 -5.30
N ALA A 187 35.89 -3.56 -5.42
CA ALA A 187 36.62 -2.31 -5.23
C ALA A 187 37.18 -2.21 -3.79
N GLU A 188 36.38 -2.55 -2.79
CA GLU A 188 36.79 -2.59 -1.37
C GLU A 188 37.82 -3.70 -1.07
N ALA A 189 37.75 -4.84 -1.75
CA ALA A 189 38.75 -5.89 -1.60
C ALA A 189 40.08 -5.46 -2.23
N LYS A 190 40.04 -4.80 -3.39
CA LYS A 190 41.22 -4.26 -4.07
C LYS A 190 41.94 -3.21 -3.21
N SER A 191 41.21 -2.34 -2.51
CA SER A 191 41.83 -1.36 -1.59
C SER A 191 42.49 -2.00 -0.37
N LYS A 192 42.14 -3.25 -0.04
CA LYS A 192 42.71 -4.04 1.06
C LYS A 192 43.67 -5.13 0.57
N ASP A 193 44.11 -5.07 -0.69
CA ASP A 193 44.95 -6.05 -1.38
C ASP A 193 44.43 -7.51 -1.29
N LYS A 194 43.10 -7.66 -1.30
CA LYS A 194 42.39 -8.95 -1.28
C LYS A 194 41.63 -9.17 -2.58
N LYS A 195 41.48 -10.44 -2.97
CA LYS A 195 40.65 -10.85 -4.12
C LYS A 195 39.25 -11.25 -3.65
N PHE A 196 38.22 -10.59 -4.17
CA PHE A 196 36.82 -10.98 -3.96
C PHE A 196 36.32 -11.85 -5.12
N LYS A 197 35.69 -12.98 -4.81
CA LYS A 197 35.01 -13.85 -5.78
C LYS A 197 33.69 -14.37 -5.21
N PRO A 198 32.54 -14.16 -5.88
CA PRO A 198 31.27 -14.65 -5.39
C PRO A 198 31.10 -16.16 -5.60
N LYS A 199 30.48 -16.82 -4.61
CA LYS A 199 30.17 -18.25 -4.67
C LYS A 199 28.74 -18.47 -5.17
N LEU A 200 28.52 -19.49 -6.01
CA LEU A 200 27.19 -19.83 -6.54
C LEU A 200 26.16 -20.04 -5.42
N ARG A 201 26.57 -20.71 -4.33
CA ARG A 201 25.72 -20.91 -3.15
C ARG A 201 25.21 -19.61 -2.53
N GLN A 202 26.00 -18.53 -2.56
CA GLN A 202 25.56 -17.22 -2.03
C GLN A 202 24.49 -16.60 -2.94
N LEU A 203 24.67 -16.69 -4.26
CA LEU A 203 23.68 -16.24 -5.22
C LEU A 203 22.37 -17.03 -5.08
N LEU A 204 22.43 -18.36 -5.12
CA LEU A 204 21.22 -19.20 -5.00
C LEU A 204 20.49 -18.95 -3.68
N TYR A 205 21.22 -18.78 -2.58
CA TYR A 205 20.63 -18.39 -1.30
C TYR A 205 19.95 -17.02 -1.38
N PHE A 206 20.60 -16.03 -1.99
CA PHE A 206 20.04 -14.69 -2.13
C PHE A 206 18.78 -14.67 -3.00
N ILE A 207 18.74 -15.42 -4.11
CA ILE A 207 17.56 -15.55 -4.95
C ILE A 207 16.38 -16.11 -4.16
N ALA A 208 16.61 -17.08 -3.27
CA ALA A 208 15.57 -17.63 -2.40
C ALA A 208 15.24 -16.73 -1.19
N ALA A 209 16.15 -15.90 -0.70
CA ALA A 209 15.91 -15.09 0.51
C ALA A 209 14.87 -13.98 0.29
N PRO A 210 14.04 -13.63 1.29
CA PRO A 210 13.02 -12.58 1.19
C PRO A 210 13.60 -11.16 1.30
N THR A 211 14.68 -10.88 0.58
CA THR A 211 15.31 -9.56 0.48
C THR A 211 15.74 -9.28 -0.94
N LEU A 212 15.79 -7.99 -1.31
CA LEU A 212 16.21 -7.54 -2.63
C LEU A 212 17.64 -7.00 -2.64
N VAL A 213 18.26 -6.82 -1.48
CA VAL A 213 19.65 -6.33 -1.37
C VAL A 213 20.60 -7.49 -1.13
N PHE A 214 21.53 -7.70 -2.06
CA PHE A 214 22.56 -8.73 -1.96
C PHE A 214 23.54 -8.42 -0.83
N SER A 215 23.85 -9.43 -0.02
CA SER A 215 24.92 -9.40 0.98
C SER A 215 25.65 -10.75 0.99
N PRO A 216 26.99 -10.76 1.15
CA PRO A 216 27.75 -12.00 1.28
C PRO A 216 27.33 -12.87 2.47
N ARG A 217 26.79 -12.24 3.53
CA ARG A 217 26.35 -12.88 4.76
C ARG A 217 25.08 -12.22 5.27
N TYR A 218 24.11 -13.05 5.63
CA TYR A 218 22.84 -12.63 6.22
C TYR A 218 22.72 -13.20 7.64
N PRO A 219 22.00 -12.51 8.55
CA PRO A 219 21.64 -13.09 9.84
C PRO A 219 20.81 -14.36 9.61
N ARG A 220 21.09 -15.43 10.36
CA ARG A 220 20.42 -16.72 10.20
C ARG A 220 19.81 -17.23 11.50
N THR A 221 18.65 -17.86 11.39
CA THR A 221 18.05 -18.62 12.50
C THR A 221 18.71 -20.00 12.64
N ALA A 222 18.73 -20.54 13.85
CA ALA A 222 19.38 -21.83 14.13
C ALA A 222 18.67 -23.01 13.45
N LYS A 223 17.35 -23.10 13.59
CA LYS A 223 16.51 -24.19 13.10
C LYS A 223 15.23 -23.69 12.42
N ILE A 224 14.66 -24.53 11.56
CA ILE A 224 13.36 -24.32 10.92
C ILE A 224 12.26 -24.86 11.85
N ARG A 225 11.24 -24.06 12.12
CA ARG A 225 10.08 -24.43 12.95
C ARG A 225 8.93 -24.92 12.07
N TRP A 226 8.95 -26.19 11.68
CA TRP A 226 7.98 -26.78 10.74
C TRP A 226 6.52 -26.62 11.16
N GLY A 227 6.17 -26.82 12.43
CA GLY A 227 4.80 -26.63 12.91
C GLY A 227 4.30 -25.18 12.76
N TRP A 228 5.20 -24.20 12.93
CA TRP A 228 4.88 -22.80 12.67
C TRP A 228 4.74 -22.54 11.16
N VAL A 229 5.62 -23.10 10.32
CA VAL A 229 5.55 -22.97 8.85
C VAL A 229 4.24 -23.52 8.31
N LEU A 230 3.87 -24.75 8.69
CA LEU A 230 2.65 -25.40 8.22
C LEU A 230 1.40 -24.59 8.60
N ARG A 231 1.35 -24.05 9.82
CA ARG A 231 0.25 -23.17 10.24
C ARG A 231 0.16 -21.91 9.37
N ARG A 232 1.30 -21.25 9.11
CA ARG A 232 1.35 -20.07 8.24
C ARG A 232 0.96 -20.38 6.79
N ILE A 233 1.29 -21.57 6.28
CA ILE A 233 0.87 -22.04 4.95
C ILE A 233 -0.64 -22.20 4.87
N TRP A 234 -1.28 -22.83 5.87
CA TRP A 234 -2.73 -22.97 5.90
C TRP A 234 -3.45 -21.62 6.00
N GLU A 235 -2.93 -20.70 6.83
CA GLU A 235 -3.43 -19.32 6.88
C GLU A 235 -3.27 -18.61 5.52
N PHE A 236 -2.15 -18.80 4.82
CA PHE A 236 -1.90 -18.22 3.51
C PHE A 236 -2.93 -18.71 2.48
N ILE A 237 -3.17 -20.02 2.42
CA ILE A 237 -4.17 -20.62 1.53
C ILE A 237 -5.57 -20.09 1.86
N GLY A 238 -5.94 -20.06 3.15
CA GLY A 238 -7.24 -19.57 3.59
C GLY A 238 -7.50 -18.10 3.24
N ILE A 239 -6.50 -17.23 3.39
CA ILE A 239 -6.63 -15.81 3.04
C ILE A 239 -6.75 -15.61 1.53
N TRP A 240 -5.97 -16.33 0.71
CA TRP A 240 -6.13 -16.26 -0.76
C TRP A 240 -7.48 -16.77 -1.24
N ALA A 241 -8.00 -17.84 -0.61
CA ALA A 241 -9.37 -18.30 -0.87
C ALA A 241 -10.39 -17.21 -0.48
N GLY A 242 -10.23 -16.56 0.68
CA GLY A 242 -11.06 -15.43 1.09
C GLY A 242 -11.02 -14.25 0.11
N ILE A 243 -9.82 -13.87 -0.35
CA ILE A 243 -9.64 -12.83 -1.38
C ILE A 243 -10.38 -13.21 -2.67
N TYR A 244 -10.28 -14.46 -3.13
CA TYR A 244 -10.99 -14.95 -4.30
C TYR A 244 -12.51 -14.82 -4.14
N VAL A 245 -13.05 -15.18 -2.96
CA VAL A 245 -14.48 -15.00 -2.65
C VAL A 245 -14.88 -13.53 -2.67
N VAL A 246 -14.11 -12.65 -2.03
CA VAL A 246 -14.42 -11.21 -2.01
C VAL A 246 -14.39 -10.63 -3.43
N ALA A 247 -13.39 -10.98 -4.22
CA ALA A 247 -13.26 -10.54 -5.60
C ALA A 247 -14.45 -10.99 -6.46
N ARG A 248 -14.80 -12.28 -6.41
CA ARG A 248 -15.86 -12.86 -7.25
C ARG A 248 -17.26 -12.46 -6.81
N GLN A 249 -17.53 -12.40 -5.51
CA GLN A 249 -18.89 -12.19 -5.00
C GLN A 249 -19.23 -10.71 -4.78
N TYR A 250 -18.24 -9.84 -4.56
CA TYR A 250 -18.48 -8.42 -4.25
C TYR A 250 -17.91 -7.48 -5.29
N VAL A 251 -16.65 -7.66 -5.68
CA VAL A 251 -16.00 -6.75 -6.64
C VAL A 251 -16.55 -6.93 -8.04
N MET A 252 -16.62 -8.17 -8.54
CA MET A 252 -17.08 -8.43 -9.91
C MET A 252 -18.52 -7.94 -10.18
N PRO A 253 -19.53 -8.22 -9.33
CA PRO A 253 -20.87 -7.69 -9.56
C PRO A 253 -20.93 -6.16 -9.42
N GLY A 254 -20.21 -5.58 -8.46
CA GLY A 254 -20.12 -4.13 -8.30
C GLY A 254 -19.54 -3.46 -9.53
N LEU A 255 -18.47 -4.02 -10.08
CA LEU A 255 -17.83 -3.60 -11.32
C LEU A 255 -18.81 -3.63 -12.48
N MET A 256 -19.43 -4.79 -12.76
CA MET A 256 -20.33 -4.96 -13.92
C MET A 256 -21.51 -3.99 -13.87
N ASN A 257 -22.08 -3.74 -12.69
CA ASN A 257 -23.16 -2.76 -12.51
C ASN A 257 -22.70 -1.31 -12.71
N THR A 258 -21.40 -1.01 -12.56
CA THR A 258 -20.82 0.33 -12.70
C THR A 258 -20.35 0.61 -14.13
N LEU A 259 -20.18 -0.41 -14.97
CA LEU A 259 -19.75 -0.24 -16.37
C LEU A 259 -20.79 0.54 -17.19
N VAL A 260 -22.08 0.23 -17.06
CA VAL A 260 -23.15 0.90 -17.83
C VAL A 260 -23.28 2.40 -17.47
N PRO A 261 -23.30 2.81 -16.20
CA PRO A 261 -23.27 4.23 -15.83
C PRO A 261 -22.04 5.00 -16.34
N LEU A 262 -20.90 4.31 -16.48
CA LEU A 262 -19.65 4.89 -16.97
C LEU A 262 -19.71 5.22 -18.46
N GLU A 263 -20.45 4.42 -19.24
CA GLU A 263 -20.74 4.69 -20.66
C GLU A 263 -21.72 5.86 -20.83
N ASN A 264 -22.75 5.91 -19.98
CA ASN A 264 -23.79 6.95 -20.04
C ASN A 264 -23.37 8.29 -19.42
N GLY A 265 -22.13 8.43 -18.94
CA GLY A 265 -21.60 9.67 -18.36
C GLY A 265 -22.32 10.15 -17.08
N SER A 266 -23.05 9.27 -16.39
CA SER A 266 -23.86 9.64 -15.23
C SER A 266 -23.01 9.79 -13.98
N PHE A 267 -22.57 11.03 -13.70
CA PHE A 267 -21.64 11.34 -12.60
C PHE A 267 -22.02 10.69 -11.26
N PHE A 268 -23.23 10.93 -10.76
CA PHE A 268 -23.64 10.41 -9.45
C PHE A 268 -23.64 8.88 -9.36
N LEU A 269 -24.04 8.20 -10.44
CA LEU A 269 -24.06 6.73 -10.51
C LEU A 269 -22.64 6.14 -10.57
N ILE A 270 -21.70 6.82 -11.25
CA ILE A 270 -20.28 6.43 -11.26
C ILE A 270 -19.68 6.52 -9.86
N VAL A 271 -20.01 7.58 -9.13
CA VAL A 271 -19.53 7.81 -7.76
C VAL A 271 -20.10 6.79 -6.79
N GLU A 272 -21.40 6.54 -6.89
CA GLU A 272 -22.06 5.51 -6.09
C GLU A 272 -21.45 4.13 -6.36
N GLY A 273 -21.22 3.79 -7.63
CA GLY A 273 -20.55 2.55 -8.05
C GLY A 273 -19.13 2.44 -7.52
N LEU A 274 -18.33 3.51 -7.64
CA LEU A 274 -16.96 3.57 -7.13
C LEU A 274 -16.92 3.35 -5.61
N LEU A 275 -17.80 4.00 -4.85
CA LEU A 275 -17.87 3.84 -3.40
C LEU A 275 -18.30 2.43 -2.99
N LYS A 276 -19.23 1.81 -3.73
CA LYS A 276 -19.61 0.40 -3.53
C LYS A 276 -18.45 -0.56 -3.77
N ILE A 277 -17.59 -0.29 -4.75
CA ILE A 277 -16.42 -1.12 -5.07
C ILE A 277 -15.24 -0.83 -4.12
N ALA A 278 -15.12 0.41 -3.61
CA ALA A 278 -13.98 0.84 -2.81
C ALA A 278 -13.76 0.00 -1.55
N VAL A 279 -14.82 -0.31 -0.80
CA VAL A 279 -14.74 -1.10 0.44
C VAL A 279 -14.25 -2.54 0.20
N PRO A 280 -14.89 -3.37 -0.66
CA PRO A 280 -14.41 -4.72 -0.91
C PRO A 280 -13.03 -4.75 -1.58
N ASN A 281 -12.72 -3.77 -2.44
CA ASN A 281 -11.37 -3.65 -3.02
C ASN A 281 -10.33 -3.33 -1.94
N PHE A 282 -10.62 -2.41 -1.03
CA PHE A 282 -9.72 -2.08 0.07
C PHE A 282 -9.49 -3.28 1.00
N LEU A 283 -10.53 -4.07 1.28
CA LEU A 283 -10.41 -5.33 2.03
C LEU A 283 -9.45 -6.31 1.34
N ILE A 284 -9.57 -6.49 0.01
CA ILE A 284 -8.65 -7.32 -0.77
C ILE A 284 -7.21 -6.82 -0.62
N TRP A 285 -6.97 -5.51 -0.68
CA TRP A 285 -5.65 -4.92 -0.52
C TRP A 285 -5.05 -5.14 0.87
N ILE A 286 -5.82 -5.00 1.94
CA ILE A 286 -5.35 -5.26 3.30
C ILE A 286 -5.03 -6.75 3.51
N LEU A 287 -5.93 -7.63 3.04
CA LEU A 287 -5.70 -9.07 3.09
C LEU A 287 -4.50 -9.49 2.23
N GLY A 288 -4.35 -8.89 1.05
CA GLY A 288 -3.23 -9.11 0.14
C GLY A 288 -1.90 -8.64 0.75
N PHE A 289 -1.89 -7.47 1.40
CA PHE A 289 -0.74 -6.98 2.15
C PHE A 289 -0.31 -7.99 3.22
N TYR A 290 -1.24 -8.43 4.07
CA TYR A 290 -0.95 -9.40 5.12
C TYR A 290 -0.48 -10.75 4.52
N SER A 291 -1.16 -11.24 3.49
CA SER A 291 -0.82 -12.52 2.84
C SER A 291 0.58 -12.50 2.23
N ILE A 292 0.97 -11.43 1.53
CA ILE A 292 2.26 -11.34 0.85
C ILE A 292 3.36 -10.93 1.83
N PHE A 293 3.26 -9.75 2.45
CA PHE A 293 4.36 -9.18 3.23
C PHE A 293 4.50 -9.77 4.62
N HIS A 294 3.39 -10.20 5.23
CA HIS A 294 3.44 -10.91 6.49
C HIS A 294 3.62 -12.41 6.27
N LEU A 295 2.65 -13.13 5.70
CA LEU A 295 2.70 -14.59 5.64
C LEU A 295 3.77 -15.12 4.68
N TYR A 296 3.71 -14.78 3.39
CA TYR A 296 4.59 -15.36 2.37
C TYR A 296 6.08 -15.05 2.63
N LEU A 297 6.43 -13.78 2.89
CA LEU A 297 7.82 -13.44 3.18
C LEU A 297 8.35 -14.09 4.47
N ASN A 298 7.51 -14.27 5.49
CA ASN A 298 7.92 -14.97 6.72
C ASN A 298 8.04 -16.48 6.54
N ILE A 299 7.18 -17.10 5.73
CA ILE A 299 7.32 -18.51 5.33
C ILE A 299 8.66 -18.67 4.60
N LEU A 300 8.94 -17.81 3.62
CA LEU A 300 10.19 -17.83 2.86
C LEU A 300 11.41 -17.58 3.77
N ALA A 301 11.29 -16.65 4.73
CA ALA A 301 12.33 -16.37 5.72
C ALA A 301 12.62 -17.59 6.60
N GLU A 302 11.59 -18.28 7.08
CA GLU A 302 11.77 -19.46 7.92
C GLU A 302 12.36 -20.63 7.13
N LEU A 303 11.88 -20.89 5.90
CA LEU A 303 12.41 -21.94 5.01
C LEU A 303 13.89 -21.70 4.65
N THR A 304 14.26 -20.45 4.41
CA THR A 304 15.66 -20.08 4.12
C THR A 304 16.51 -19.91 5.38
N ARG A 305 15.91 -19.92 6.57
CA ARG A 305 16.54 -19.52 7.85
C ARG A 305 17.08 -18.08 7.82
N PHE A 306 16.40 -17.17 7.15
CA PHE A 306 16.68 -15.74 7.16
C PHE A 306 16.21 -15.11 8.48
N GLY A 307 17.13 -14.42 9.17
CA GLY A 307 16.91 -13.86 10.50
C GLY A 307 16.32 -12.46 10.51
N ASP A 308 16.55 -11.66 9.47
CA ASP A 308 16.00 -10.30 9.36
C ASP A 308 14.56 -10.37 8.82
N ARG A 309 13.57 -10.20 9.68
CA ARG A 309 12.16 -10.38 9.30
C ARG A 309 11.37 -9.07 9.31
N GLN A 310 12.08 -7.94 9.33
CA GLN A 310 11.45 -6.63 9.30
C GLN A 310 11.13 -6.25 7.85
N PHE A 311 10.05 -6.81 7.30
CA PHE A 311 9.61 -6.52 5.92
C PHE A 311 8.77 -5.24 5.79
N TYR A 312 8.22 -4.76 6.89
CA TYR A 312 7.40 -3.54 6.98
C TYR A 312 7.47 -2.96 8.41
N LYS A 313 7.01 -1.72 8.60
CA LYS A 313 6.77 -1.09 9.92
C LYS A 313 5.30 -0.78 10.12
N ASP A 314 4.96 -0.05 11.18
CA ASP A 314 3.60 0.35 11.58
C ASP A 314 2.98 1.41 10.66
N TRP A 315 2.94 1.13 9.36
CA TRP A 315 2.47 2.04 8.32
C TRP A 315 0.97 2.41 8.48
N TRP A 316 0.17 1.63 9.21
CA TRP A 316 -1.23 1.97 9.51
C TRP A 316 -1.36 3.21 10.41
N ASN A 317 -0.34 3.52 11.21
CA ASN A 317 -0.26 4.72 12.05
C ASN A 317 0.30 5.94 11.28
N SER A 318 0.42 5.86 9.96
CA SER A 318 0.98 6.95 9.15
C SER A 318 0.13 8.20 9.25
N THR A 319 0.69 9.31 9.74
CA THR A 319 0.07 10.65 9.64
C THR A 319 0.50 11.42 8.40
N THR A 320 1.46 10.89 7.63
CA THR A 320 1.97 11.48 6.39
C THR A 320 2.16 10.39 5.35
N LEU A 321 1.84 10.68 4.08
CA LEU A 321 2.06 9.71 3.00
C LEU A 321 3.53 9.36 2.81
N GLY A 322 4.43 10.31 3.09
CA GLY A 322 5.87 10.08 3.02
C GLY A 322 6.37 9.06 4.06
N TYR A 323 5.71 8.95 5.22
CA TYR A 323 6.02 7.87 6.17
C TYR A 323 5.56 6.52 5.60
N PHE A 324 4.31 6.43 5.15
CA PHE A 324 3.74 5.22 4.55
C PHE A 324 4.63 4.61 3.45
N TRP A 325 5.04 5.41 2.46
CA TRP A 325 5.85 4.91 1.34
C TRP A 325 7.23 4.37 1.73
N ARG A 326 7.73 4.73 2.93
CA ARG A 326 9.00 4.22 3.47
C ARG A 326 8.84 3.03 4.40
N THR A 327 7.61 2.70 4.82
CA THR A 327 7.35 1.70 5.86
C THR A 327 6.47 0.55 5.41
N TRP A 328 5.76 0.68 4.29
CA TRP A 328 4.86 -0.37 3.80
C TRP A 328 5.61 -1.60 3.25
N ASN A 329 6.66 -1.41 2.46
CA ASN A 329 7.44 -2.48 1.81
C ASN A 329 8.93 -2.16 1.91
N LEU A 330 9.54 -2.61 3.00
CA LEU A 330 10.96 -2.38 3.27
C LEU A 330 11.88 -3.03 2.25
N PRO A 331 11.66 -4.27 1.74
CA PRO A 331 12.53 -4.85 0.73
C PRO A 331 12.71 -3.97 -0.52
N VAL A 332 11.62 -3.42 -1.06
CA VAL A 332 11.68 -2.51 -2.22
C VAL A 332 12.24 -1.15 -1.82
N HIS A 333 11.81 -0.62 -0.68
CA HIS A 333 12.33 0.65 -0.17
C HIS A 333 13.86 0.61 0.00
N SER A 334 14.39 -0.41 0.69
CA SER A 334 15.82 -0.61 0.91
C SER A 334 16.58 -0.78 -0.41
N TRP A 335 16.00 -1.47 -1.40
CA TRP A 335 16.62 -1.57 -2.73
C TRP A 335 16.73 -0.21 -3.43
N MET A 336 15.63 0.57 -3.42
CA MET A 336 15.62 1.91 -4.00
C MET A 336 16.61 2.84 -3.29
N VAL A 337 16.71 2.73 -1.96
CA VAL A 337 17.66 3.52 -1.18
C VAL A 337 19.10 3.14 -1.52
N GLU A 338 19.44 1.85 -1.47
CA GLU A 338 20.81 1.36 -1.66
C GLU A 338 21.32 1.57 -3.09
N HIS A 339 20.51 1.30 -4.11
CA HIS A 339 20.96 1.25 -5.51
C HIS A 339 20.61 2.48 -6.34
N VAL A 340 19.71 3.34 -5.86
CA VAL A 340 19.27 4.55 -6.58
C VAL A 340 19.53 5.80 -5.75
N TYR A 341 18.92 5.91 -4.56
CA TYR A 341 18.98 7.13 -3.74
C TYR A 341 20.40 7.47 -3.28
N MET A 342 21.08 6.51 -2.64
CA MET A 342 22.41 6.72 -2.07
C MET A 342 23.43 7.07 -3.17
N PRO A 343 23.53 6.33 -4.30
CA PRO A 343 24.42 6.71 -5.39
C PRO A 343 24.15 8.11 -5.97
N LEU A 344 22.89 8.52 -6.13
CA LEU A 344 22.55 9.86 -6.64
C LEU A 344 22.98 10.95 -5.66
N THR A 345 22.69 10.78 -4.37
CA THR A 345 23.05 11.76 -3.33
C THR A 345 24.55 11.83 -3.11
N THR A 346 25.28 10.71 -3.18
CA THR A 346 26.76 10.69 -3.14
C THR A 346 27.38 11.40 -4.35
N ARG A 347 26.71 11.43 -5.51
CA ARG A 347 27.12 12.20 -6.70
C ARG A 347 26.70 13.68 -6.66
N GLY A 348 26.14 14.15 -5.54
CA GLY A 348 25.79 15.57 -5.34
C GLY A 348 24.34 15.94 -5.64
N TRP A 349 23.45 14.98 -5.93
CA TRP A 349 22.03 15.30 -6.13
C TRP A 349 21.38 15.77 -4.82
N ARG A 350 20.54 16.82 -4.92
CA ARG A 350 19.70 17.27 -3.79
C ARG A 350 18.65 16.21 -3.44
N LYS A 351 18.25 16.15 -2.16
CA LYS A 351 17.33 15.14 -1.62
C LYS A 351 15.96 15.11 -2.32
N SER A 352 15.40 16.27 -2.67
CA SER A 352 14.07 16.37 -3.29
C SER A 352 14.05 15.82 -4.73
N PRO A 353 14.91 16.28 -5.67
CA PRO A 353 15.01 15.68 -6.99
C PRO A 353 15.32 14.17 -6.98
N ALA A 354 16.20 13.72 -6.07
CA ALA A 354 16.50 12.30 -5.91
C ALA A 354 15.27 11.49 -5.47
N SER A 355 14.46 12.04 -4.56
CA SER A 355 13.19 11.42 -4.14
C SER A 355 12.19 11.35 -5.29
N ILE A 356 12.01 12.44 -6.05
CA ILE A 356 11.09 12.47 -7.21
C ILE A 356 11.51 11.43 -8.25
N PHE A 357 12.81 11.31 -8.52
CA PHE A 357 13.33 10.32 -9.47
C PHE A 357 13.02 8.87 -9.05
N ILE A 358 13.10 8.55 -7.76
CA ILE A 358 12.71 7.23 -7.24
C ILE A 358 11.21 6.98 -7.43
N PHE A 359 10.37 8.00 -7.20
CA PHE A 359 8.94 7.90 -7.46
C PHE A 359 8.65 7.66 -8.95
N ILE A 360 9.37 8.31 -9.86
CA ILE A 360 9.24 8.08 -11.31
C ILE A 360 9.59 6.64 -11.66
N ILE A 361 10.74 6.13 -11.19
CA ILE A 361 11.13 4.73 -11.44
C ILE A 361 10.06 3.78 -10.89
N SER A 362 9.60 4.00 -9.66
CA SER A 362 8.55 3.19 -9.06
C SER A 362 7.25 3.23 -9.88
N ALA A 363 6.82 4.41 -10.32
CA ALA A 363 5.62 4.60 -11.12
C ALA A 363 5.69 3.86 -12.46
N ILE A 364 6.86 3.84 -13.11
CA ILE A 364 7.09 3.05 -14.35
C ILE A 364 6.88 1.56 -14.08
N PHE A 365 7.47 1.00 -13.01
CA PHE A 365 7.27 -0.41 -12.69
C PHE A 365 5.81 -0.75 -12.36
N HIS A 366 5.11 0.11 -11.61
CA HIS A 366 3.70 -0.11 -11.31
C HIS A 366 2.83 -0.06 -12.57
N GLU A 367 3.09 0.90 -13.47
CA GLU A 367 2.41 0.95 -14.76
C GLU A 367 2.66 -0.32 -15.55
N LEU A 368 3.91 -0.76 -15.70
CA LEU A 368 4.24 -1.95 -16.47
C LEU A 368 3.58 -3.21 -15.89
N ILE A 369 3.66 -3.41 -14.57
CA ILE A 369 3.06 -4.60 -13.92
C ILE A 369 1.53 -4.63 -14.09
N VAL A 370 0.87 -3.47 -14.05
CA VAL A 370 -0.60 -3.40 -14.19
C VAL A 370 -1.02 -3.43 -15.66
N SER A 371 -0.45 -2.58 -16.53
CA SER A 371 -0.86 -2.39 -17.92
C SER A 371 -0.65 -3.61 -18.82
N ILE A 372 0.51 -4.26 -18.68
CA ILE A 372 0.97 -5.29 -19.62
C ILE A 372 0.03 -6.51 -19.64
N PRO A 373 -0.35 -7.10 -18.49
CA PRO A 373 -1.21 -8.29 -18.51
C PRO A 373 -2.63 -8.00 -19.03
N PHE A 374 -3.05 -6.73 -19.02
CA PHE A 374 -4.34 -6.29 -19.60
C PHE A 374 -4.21 -5.76 -21.04
N TRP A 375 -3.01 -5.78 -21.62
CA TRP A 375 -2.70 -5.25 -22.97
C TRP A 375 -3.14 -3.79 -23.17
N ASN A 376 -3.10 -3.01 -22.10
CA ASN A 376 -3.64 -1.66 -22.07
C ASN A 376 -2.64 -0.69 -21.43
N PHE A 377 -2.01 0.16 -22.25
CA PHE A 377 -0.95 1.08 -21.82
C PHE A 377 -1.45 2.54 -21.85
N LYS A 378 -2.06 2.99 -20.75
CA LYS A 378 -2.68 4.33 -20.63
C LYS A 378 -2.02 5.24 -19.58
N LEU A 379 -0.99 4.78 -18.87
CA LEU A 379 -0.29 5.57 -17.84
C LEU A 379 -1.19 5.96 -16.64
N LEU A 380 -2.28 5.22 -16.38
CA LEU A 380 -3.20 5.50 -15.28
C LEU A 380 -2.56 5.17 -13.92
N ALA A 381 -1.88 4.03 -13.81
CA ALA A 381 -1.16 3.68 -12.59
C ALA A 381 0.06 4.58 -12.40
N PHE A 382 0.74 4.96 -13.48
CA PHE A 382 1.81 5.96 -13.45
C PHE A 382 1.30 7.30 -12.89
N GLY A 383 0.22 7.84 -13.46
CA GLY A 383 -0.38 9.11 -13.03
C GLY A 383 -0.86 9.06 -11.59
N GLY A 384 -1.51 7.97 -11.19
CA GLY A 384 -1.96 7.74 -9.82
C GLY A 384 -0.82 7.77 -8.80
N MET A 385 0.32 7.16 -9.12
CA MET A 385 1.53 7.21 -8.29
C MET A 385 2.15 8.60 -8.24
N MET A 386 2.24 9.29 -9.39
CA MET A 386 2.81 10.64 -9.45
C MET A 386 1.96 11.69 -8.70
N LEU A 387 0.63 11.51 -8.69
CA LEU A 387 -0.28 12.38 -7.93
C LEU A 387 -0.08 12.28 -6.41
N GLN A 388 0.51 11.18 -5.92
CA GLN A 388 0.86 11.05 -4.50
C GLN A 388 2.00 11.99 -4.11
N VAL A 389 2.87 12.41 -5.03
CA VAL A 389 4.03 13.28 -4.72
C VAL A 389 3.60 14.66 -4.19
N PRO A 390 2.70 15.40 -4.87
CA PRO A 390 2.13 16.62 -4.29
C PRO A 390 1.40 16.38 -2.96
N LEU A 391 0.70 15.25 -2.83
CA LEU A 391 -0.03 14.91 -1.60
C LEU A 391 0.91 14.60 -0.42
N ILE A 392 2.10 14.07 -0.68
CA ILE A 392 3.16 13.91 0.32
C ILE A 392 3.60 15.29 0.84
N GLU A 393 3.78 16.27 -0.03
CA GLU A 393 4.15 17.64 0.39
C GLU A 393 3.04 18.30 1.20
N LEU A 394 1.78 18.16 0.77
CA LEU A 394 0.62 18.69 1.48
C LEU A 394 0.47 18.06 2.88
N THR A 395 0.67 16.75 3.00
CA THR A 395 0.50 16.07 4.31
C THR A 395 1.63 16.33 5.29
N LYS A 396 2.73 17.01 4.91
CA LYS A 396 3.79 17.38 5.85
C LYS A 396 3.30 18.30 6.96
N CYS A 397 2.37 19.22 6.68
CA CYS A 397 1.81 20.12 7.69
C CYS A 397 0.90 19.40 8.69
N LEU A 398 0.45 18.18 8.38
CA LEU A 398 -0.47 17.38 9.21
C LEU A 398 0.27 16.30 10.01
N LYS A 399 1.60 16.35 10.07
CA LYS A 399 2.41 15.37 10.80
C LYS A 399 2.01 15.33 12.27
N GLY A 400 1.74 14.12 12.78
CA GLY A 400 1.32 13.89 14.17
C GLY A 400 -0.18 14.11 14.44
N SER A 401 -0.95 14.54 13.44
CA SER A 401 -2.39 14.75 13.60
C SER A 401 -3.22 13.52 13.20
N GLN A 402 -4.37 13.33 13.84
CA GLN A 402 -5.37 12.33 13.44
C GLN A 402 -5.94 12.64 12.04
N THR A 403 -6.11 13.92 11.71
CA THR A 403 -6.52 14.38 10.38
C THR A 403 -5.58 13.86 9.29
N GLY A 404 -4.26 13.89 9.53
CA GLY A 404 -3.27 13.34 8.61
C GLY A 404 -3.43 11.84 8.38
N ASN A 405 -3.79 11.08 9.43
CA ASN A 405 -4.08 9.64 9.31
C ASN A 405 -5.38 9.36 8.55
N VAL A 406 -6.43 10.14 8.77
CA VAL A 406 -7.69 10.03 8.02
C VAL A 406 -7.47 10.31 6.54
N ILE A 407 -6.75 11.38 6.19
CA ILE A 407 -6.41 11.71 4.79
C ILE A 407 -5.59 10.59 4.14
N PHE A 408 -4.66 10.01 4.89
CA PHE A 408 -3.89 8.84 4.45
C PHE A 408 -4.78 7.64 4.11
N TRP A 409 -5.74 7.29 4.98
CA TRP A 409 -6.64 6.17 4.71
C TRP A 409 -7.57 6.45 3.54
N LEU A 410 -8.13 7.66 3.46
CA LEU A 410 -8.98 8.08 2.35
C LEU A 410 -8.23 8.03 1.00
N SER A 411 -6.96 8.46 0.96
CA SER A 411 -6.19 8.47 -0.28
C SER A 411 -5.92 7.06 -0.82
N ILE A 412 -5.62 6.10 0.06
CA ILE A 412 -5.41 4.70 -0.34
C ILE A 412 -6.73 4.02 -0.69
N MET A 413 -7.78 4.25 0.11
CA MET A 413 -9.09 3.62 -0.07
C MET A 413 -9.78 4.05 -1.36
N LEU A 414 -9.62 5.31 -1.79
CA LEU A 414 -10.26 5.84 -3.00
C LEU A 414 -9.37 5.78 -4.25
N GLY A 415 -8.06 6.01 -4.09
CA GLY A 415 -7.15 6.12 -5.24
C GLY A 415 -6.95 4.80 -5.99
N GLN A 416 -6.76 3.70 -5.26
CA GLN A 416 -6.52 2.38 -5.87
C GLN A 416 -7.74 1.81 -6.61
N PRO A 417 -8.96 1.76 -6.03
CA PRO A 417 -10.12 1.24 -6.74
C PRO A 417 -10.49 2.05 -7.98
N LEU A 418 -10.19 3.35 -8.01
CA LEU A 418 -10.41 4.16 -9.21
C LEU A 418 -9.58 3.68 -10.39
N ILE A 419 -8.28 3.45 -10.16
CA ILE A 419 -7.37 2.93 -11.19
C ILE A 419 -7.81 1.54 -11.63
N VAL A 420 -8.13 0.65 -10.68
CA VAL A 420 -8.62 -0.71 -10.97
C VAL A 420 -9.90 -0.68 -11.79
N LEU A 421 -10.87 0.18 -11.44
CA LEU A 421 -12.13 0.33 -12.16
C LEU A 421 -11.89 0.73 -13.63
N LEU A 422 -10.99 1.68 -13.88
CA LEU A 422 -10.69 2.14 -15.24
C LEU A 422 -10.03 1.04 -16.09
N TYR A 423 -9.01 0.34 -15.56
CA TYR A 423 -8.41 -0.79 -16.27
C TYR A 423 -9.41 -1.93 -16.48
N ALA A 424 -10.25 -2.21 -15.49
CA ALA A 424 -11.23 -3.29 -15.58
C ALA A 424 -12.35 -2.98 -16.57
N ARG A 425 -12.79 -1.71 -16.67
CA ARG A 425 -13.68 -1.25 -17.74
C ARG A 425 -13.06 -1.52 -19.10
N ASP A 426 -11.85 -1.01 -19.32
CA ASP A 426 -11.19 -1.11 -20.62
C ASP A 426 -11.01 -2.57 -21.04
N TYR A 427 -10.62 -3.42 -20.08
CA TYR A 427 -10.51 -4.85 -20.29
C TYR A 427 -11.85 -5.50 -20.64
N ALA A 428 -12.93 -5.17 -19.93
CA ALA A 428 -14.26 -5.71 -20.18
C ALA A 428 -14.84 -5.29 -21.54
N GLN A 429 -14.52 -4.07 -21.99
CA GLN A 429 -14.97 -3.52 -23.27
C GLN A 429 -14.04 -3.87 -24.45
N GLY A 430 -12.92 -4.59 -24.20
CA GLY A 430 -11.94 -4.92 -25.23
C GLY A 430 -11.20 -3.70 -25.79
N LEU A 431 -11.15 -2.60 -25.02
CA LEU A 431 -10.46 -1.37 -25.40
C LEU A 431 -8.96 -1.52 -25.14
N TYR A 432 -8.27 -2.10 -26.12
CA TYR A 432 -6.81 -2.26 -26.10
C TYR A 432 -6.13 -1.12 -26.86
N GLY A 433 -5.02 -0.63 -26.32
CA GLY A 433 -4.15 0.35 -26.99
C GLY A 433 -4.13 1.74 -26.36
N PRO A 434 -3.66 2.76 -27.12
CA PRO A 434 -3.46 4.12 -26.62
C PRO A 434 -4.79 4.84 -26.36
N TRP A 435 -4.69 6.04 -25.76
CA TRP A 435 -5.83 6.86 -25.39
C TRP A 435 -6.82 7.10 -26.54
N THR A 436 -8.10 6.85 -26.26
CA THR A 436 -9.22 7.21 -27.14
C THR A 436 -9.93 8.49 -26.65
N ASP A 437 -10.77 9.10 -27.48
CA ASP A 437 -11.57 10.26 -27.07
C ASP A 437 -12.54 9.93 -25.93
N ALA A 438 -13.05 8.69 -25.88
CA ALA A 438 -13.90 8.19 -24.79
C ALA A 438 -13.13 8.10 -23.46
N ASP A 439 -11.85 7.72 -23.50
CA ASP A 439 -10.99 7.70 -22.33
C ASP A 439 -10.76 9.10 -21.77
N THR A 440 -10.52 10.06 -22.67
CA THR A 440 -10.32 11.46 -22.31
C THR A 440 -11.56 12.04 -21.63
N LYS A 441 -12.77 11.77 -22.15
CA LYS A 441 -14.03 12.20 -21.52
C LYS A 441 -14.22 11.59 -20.13
N THR A 442 -13.93 10.31 -19.97
CA THR A 442 -14.06 9.60 -18.69
C THR A 442 -13.11 10.16 -17.62
N VAL A 443 -11.85 10.39 -18.00
CA VAL A 443 -10.85 10.93 -17.07
C VAL A 443 -11.13 12.38 -16.73
N ARG A 444 -11.65 13.17 -17.67
CA ARG A 444 -12.10 14.54 -17.39
C ARG A 444 -13.29 14.57 -16.40
N LEU A 445 -14.27 13.67 -16.53
CA LEU A 445 -15.37 13.52 -15.56
C LEU A 445 -14.85 13.24 -14.14
N LEU A 446 -13.79 12.44 -14.03
CA LEU A 446 -13.11 12.16 -12.76
C LEU A 446 -12.20 13.30 -12.30
N HIS A 447 -11.66 14.11 -13.20
CA HIS A 447 -10.89 15.31 -12.84
C HIS A 447 -11.74 16.39 -12.18
N CYS A 448 -13.06 16.46 -12.46
CA CYS A 448 -14.00 17.33 -11.75
C CYS A 448 -14.14 17.02 -10.25
N PHE A 449 -13.71 15.84 -9.78
CA PHE A 449 -13.70 15.51 -8.35
C PHE A 449 -12.64 16.29 -7.56
N LEU A 450 -11.51 16.63 -8.17
CA LEU A 450 -10.37 17.24 -7.48
C LEU A 450 -10.60 18.71 -7.10
N PRO A 451 -11.21 19.56 -7.96
CA PRO A 451 -11.54 20.94 -7.61
C PRO A 451 -12.62 21.06 -6.53
N ALA A 452 -13.55 20.11 -6.42
CA ALA A 452 -14.65 20.17 -5.45
C ALA A 452 -14.17 20.16 -3.98
N LEU A 453 -13.02 19.54 -3.71
CA LEU A 453 -12.35 19.58 -2.40
C LEU A 453 -11.59 20.89 -2.14
N SER A 454 -11.17 21.60 -3.20
CA SER A 454 -10.48 22.89 -3.10
C SER A 454 -11.43 24.07 -2.98
N SER A 455 -12.65 23.96 -3.52
CA SER A 455 -13.66 25.03 -3.53
C SER A 455 -14.44 25.16 -2.23
N TYR A 456 -14.38 24.17 -1.32
CA TYR A 456 -14.90 24.32 0.05
C TYR A 456 -14.18 25.43 0.84
N ARG A 457 -12.94 25.77 0.45
CA ARG A 457 -12.16 26.86 1.05
C ARG A 457 -12.64 28.27 0.64
N ARG A 458 -13.55 28.36 -0.34
CA ARG A 458 -14.07 29.63 -0.90
C ARG A 458 -15.56 29.86 -0.64
N GLY A 459 -16.20 29.04 0.21
CA GLY A 459 -17.58 29.27 0.64
C GLY A 459 -18.66 28.99 -0.42
N GLN A 460 -18.30 28.40 -1.57
CA GLN A 460 -19.27 27.94 -2.57
C GLN A 460 -19.86 26.60 -2.14
N SER A 461 -21.16 26.41 -2.34
CA SER A 461 -21.80 25.13 -2.06
C SER A 461 -21.25 24.07 -3.03
N PHE A 462 -21.11 22.83 -2.55
CA PHE A 462 -20.66 21.70 -3.37
C PHE A 462 -21.52 21.51 -4.62
N VAL A 463 -22.81 21.90 -4.54
CA VAL A 463 -23.79 21.82 -5.62
C VAL A 463 -23.55 22.86 -6.72
N GLU A 464 -23.16 24.09 -6.39
CA GLU A 464 -22.88 25.14 -7.37
C GLU A 464 -21.62 24.84 -8.20
N VAL A 465 -20.59 24.27 -7.57
CA VAL A 465 -19.36 23.85 -8.27
C VAL A 465 -19.65 22.70 -9.24
N LEU A 466 -20.54 21.79 -8.86
CA LEU A 466 -20.97 20.69 -9.71
C LEU A 466 -21.85 21.16 -10.87
N ASN A 467 -22.79 22.08 -10.62
CA ASN A 467 -23.65 22.65 -11.66
C ASN A 467 -22.84 23.49 -12.67
N GLY A 468 -21.86 24.27 -12.20
CA GLY A 468 -20.96 25.01 -13.11
C GLY A 468 -20.07 24.10 -13.95
N CYS A 469 -19.73 22.90 -13.46
CA CYS A 469 -19.11 21.89 -14.30
C CYS A 469 -20.11 21.42 -15.37
N VAL A 470 -21.34 21.02 -15.02
CA VAL A 470 -22.36 20.55 -15.98
C VAL A 470 -22.74 21.62 -17.03
N GLU A 471 -22.80 22.90 -16.66
CA GLU A 471 -23.22 24.01 -17.54
C GLU A 471 -22.15 24.48 -18.54
N THR A 472 -20.86 24.23 -18.29
CA THR A 472 -19.77 24.73 -19.16
C THR A 472 -19.52 23.88 -20.41
N GLY A 473 -20.45 23.00 -20.78
CA GLY A 473 -20.38 22.21 -22.00
C GLY A 473 -19.36 21.08 -21.87
N TRP A 474 -19.87 19.97 -21.33
CA TRP A 474 -19.25 18.64 -21.34
C TRP A 474 -19.83 17.79 -22.46
#